data_AF-A0A847A9I3-F1
#
_entry.id   AF-A0A847A9I3-F1
#
_cell.length_a   1.000
_cell.length_b   1.000
_cell.length_c   1.000
_cell.angle_alpha   90.00
_cell.angle_beta   90.00
_cell.angle_gamma   90.00
#
_symmetry.space_group_name_H-M   'P 1'
#
loop_
_entity.id
_entity.type
_entity.pdbx_description
1 polymer ?
#
loop_
_entity_poly.entity_id
_entity_poly.type
_entity_poly.pdbx_seq_one_letter_code
_entity_poly.pdbx_strand_id
1 'polypeptide(L)'
;MLKLLKFLNDRLTWFLNTLMVVLMTLMVAFIVAQVFFRYVLLKPLSWSEELAGYLFSGVFFFGAVLLYRESRHINMSLLVESIKNKFAKQVLTVIAHLFSFFFLVVMVWYSYPMAMQILGFESISPSMEWLKLGYVFM
;
A
#
# COMPACT_ATOMS: atom_id res chain seq x y z
N MET A 1 8.89 -11.45 25.77
CA MET A 1 8.98 -11.46 24.29
C MET A 1 7.63 -11.21 23.61
N LEU A 2 6.58 -12.00 23.88
CA LEU A 2 5.26 -11.84 23.24
C LEU A 2 4.56 -10.49 23.53
N LYS A 3 4.73 -9.90 24.72
CA LYS A 3 4.14 -8.58 25.04
C LYS A 3 4.76 -7.44 24.23
N LEU A 4 6.08 -7.49 23.99
CA LEU A 4 6.80 -6.50 23.18
C LEU A 4 6.39 -6.58 21.72
N LEU A 5 6.29 -7.80 21.16
CA LEU A 5 5.83 -8.02 19.80
C LEU A 5 4.40 -7.51 19.57
N LYS A 6 3.49 -7.77 20.52
CA LYS A 6 2.13 -7.24 20.45
C LYS A 6 2.10 -5.71 20.51
N PHE A 7 2.84 -5.11 21.45
CA PHE A 7 2.93 -3.66 21.59
C PHE A 7 3.45 -2.98 20.32
N LEU A 8 4.53 -3.50 19.73
CA LEU A 8 5.09 -2.98 18.47
C LEU A 8 4.09 -3.10 17.31
N ASN A 9 3.42 -4.25 17.19
CA ASN A 9 2.44 -4.47 16.13
C ASN A 9 1.22 -3.54 16.25
N ASP A 10 0.72 -3.34 17.48
CA ASP A 10 -0.41 -2.45 17.73
C ASP A 10 -0.04 -0.99 17.48
N ARG A 11 1.18 -0.58 17.86
CA ARG A 11 1.67 0.77 17.57
C ARG A 11 1.85 1.02 16.08
N LEU A 12 2.43 0.05 15.36
CA LEU A 12 2.58 0.10 13.91
C LEU A 12 1.22 0.23 13.21
N THR A 13 0.23 -0.52 13.67
CA THR A 13 -1.10 -0.50 13.05
C THR A 13 -1.84 0.80 13.34
N TRP A 14 -1.72 1.34 14.54
CA TRP A 14 -2.25 2.67 14.84
C TRP A 14 -1.64 3.75 13.94
N PHE A 15 -0.32 3.68 13.71
CA PHE A 15 0.37 4.58 12.79
C PHE A 15 -0.12 4.41 11.35
N LEU A 16 -0.18 3.17 10.84
CA LEU A 16 -0.66 2.86 9.49
C LEU A 16 -2.11 3.32 9.27
N ASN A 17 -2.99 3.12 10.25
CA ASN A 17 -4.38 3.60 10.18
C ASN A 17 -4.44 5.12 10.12
N THR A 18 -3.65 5.82 10.94
CA THR A 18 -3.62 7.29 10.93
C THR A 18 -3.09 7.81 9.59
N LEU A 19 -2.01 7.21 9.08
CA LEU A 19 -1.44 7.54 7.77
C LEU A 19 -2.46 7.34 6.64
N MET A 20 -3.15 6.21 6.62
CA MET A 20 -4.23 5.90 5.68
C MET A 20 -5.33 6.95 5.66
N VAL A 21 -5.84 7.34 6.84
CA VAL A 21 -6.90 8.35 6.95
C VAL A 21 -6.43 9.70 6.40
N VAL A 22 -5.19 10.09 6.71
CA VAL A 22 -4.60 11.33 6.19
C VAL A 22 -4.47 11.28 4.67
N LEU A 23 -3.91 10.20 4.12
CA LEU A 23 -3.73 10.04 2.67
C LEU A 23 -5.06 10.03 1.92
N MET A 24 -6.06 9.30 2.43
CA MET A 24 -7.41 9.31 1.84
C MET A 24 -8.06 10.69 1.90
N THR A 25 -7.95 11.38 3.02
CA THR A 25 -8.53 12.72 3.18
C THR A 25 -7.89 13.70 2.20
N LEU A 26 -6.56 13.68 2.06
CA LEU A 26 -5.84 14.52 1.10
C LEU A 26 -6.24 14.20 -0.34
N MET A 27 -6.30 12.91 -0.70
CA MET A 27 -6.71 12.47 -2.03
C MET A 27 -8.11 13.00 -2.39
N VAL A 28 -9.08 12.85 -1.49
CA VAL A 28 -10.44 13.35 -1.68
C VAL A 28 -10.44 14.88 -1.81
N ALA A 29 -9.69 15.59 -0.97
CA ALA A 29 -9.58 17.04 -1.05
C ALA A 29 -9.01 17.51 -2.41
N PHE A 30 -7.99 16.83 -2.94
CA PHE A 30 -7.42 17.14 -4.26
C PHE A 30 -8.39 16.87 -5.39
N ILE A 31 -9.13 15.75 -5.35
CA ILE A 31 -10.15 15.44 -6.37
C ILE A 31 -11.27 16.48 -6.35
N VAL A 32 -11.74 16.89 -5.15
CA VAL A 32 -12.76 17.94 -5.02
C VAL A 32 -12.24 19.28 -5.56
N ALA A 33 -10.99 19.63 -5.24
CA ALA A 33 -10.35 20.84 -5.79
C ALA A 33 -10.23 20.75 -7.32
N GLN A 34 -9.82 19.61 -7.87
CA GLN A 34 -9.72 19.39 -9.32
C GLN A 34 -11.06 19.62 -10.02
N VAL A 35 -12.14 19.05 -9.49
CA VAL A 35 -13.51 19.24 -9.99
C VAL A 35 -13.91 20.71 -9.91
N PHE A 36 -13.69 21.37 -8.78
CA PHE A 36 -14.00 22.79 -8.61
C PHE A 36 -13.25 23.67 -9.63
N PHE A 37 -11.94 23.49 -9.77
CA PHE A 37 -11.11 24.28 -10.69
C PHE A 37 -11.47 24.02 -12.16
N ARG A 38 -11.83 22.78 -12.49
CA ARG A 38 -12.21 22.39 -13.85
C ARG A 38 -13.56 22.93 -14.26
N TYR A 39 -14.56 22.86 -13.39
CA TYR A 39 -15.95 23.20 -13.74
C TYR A 39 -16.38 24.61 -13.33
N VAL A 40 -15.79 25.18 -12.27
CA VAL A 40 -16.14 26.53 -11.79
C VAL A 40 -15.18 27.57 -12.33
N LEU A 41 -13.87 27.34 -12.16
CA LEU A 41 -12.83 28.31 -12.56
C LEU A 41 -12.39 28.16 -14.02
N LEU A 42 -12.87 27.14 -14.73
CA LEU A 42 -12.53 26.80 -16.12
C LEU A 42 -11.01 26.74 -16.39
N LYS A 43 -10.21 26.49 -15.35
CA LYS A 43 -8.75 26.39 -15.39
C LYS A 43 -8.33 25.06 -14.76
N PRO A 44 -8.18 23.98 -15.55
CA PRO A 44 -7.87 22.66 -15.01
C PRO A 44 -6.46 22.63 -14.40
N LEU A 45 -6.34 22.06 -13.19
CA LEU A 45 -5.07 21.80 -12.54
C LEU A 45 -4.53 20.45 -13.00
N SER A 46 -3.71 20.42 -14.06
CA SER A 46 -3.16 19.19 -14.65
C SER A 46 -2.36 18.34 -13.66
N TRP A 47 -1.61 18.97 -12.75
CA TRP A 47 -0.83 18.27 -11.74
C TRP A 47 -1.65 17.58 -10.64
N SER A 48 -2.89 18.05 -10.38
CA SER A 48 -3.71 17.50 -9.30
C SER A 48 -4.14 16.05 -9.57
N GLU A 49 -4.26 15.67 -10.83
CA GLU A 49 -4.63 14.33 -11.27
C GLU A 49 -3.51 13.31 -10.99
N GLU A 50 -2.27 13.67 -11.34
CA GLU A 50 -1.10 12.84 -11.04
C GLU A 50 -0.87 12.71 -9.52
N LEU A 51 -1.02 13.81 -8.77
CA LEU A 51 -0.86 13.80 -7.32
C LEU A 51 -1.92 12.92 -6.63
N ALA A 52 -3.18 13.01 -7.08
CA ALA A 52 -4.25 12.14 -6.58
C ALA A 52 -3.95 10.66 -6.87
N GLY A 53 -3.40 10.35 -8.05
CA GLY A 53 -2.93 9.01 -8.41
C GLY A 53 -1.82 8.48 -7.49
N TYR A 54 -0.85 9.33 -7.13
CA TYR A 54 0.21 8.96 -6.19
C TYR A 54 -0.32 8.72 -4.77
N LEU A 55 -1.23 9.57 -4.30
CA LEU A 55 -1.90 9.37 -3.00
C LEU A 55 -2.74 8.09 -2.99
N PHE A 56 -3.45 7.81 -4.09
CA PHE A 56 -4.20 6.57 -4.26
C PHE A 56 -3.31 5.33 -4.19
N SER A 57 -2.15 5.35 -4.86
CA SER A 57 -1.14 4.28 -4.76
C SER A 57 -0.73 4.02 -3.31
N GLY A 58 -0.42 5.09 -2.55
CA GLY A 58 -0.10 4.98 -1.13
C GLY A 58 -1.23 4.33 -0.31
N VAL A 59 -2.47 4.80 -0.48
CA VAL A 59 -3.65 4.22 0.19
C VAL A 59 -3.81 2.74 -0.17
N PHE A 60 -3.62 2.36 -1.43
CA PHE A 60 -3.75 0.97 -1.88
C PHE A 60 -2.73 0.05 -1.18
N PHE A 61 -1.45 0.44 -1.17
CA PHE A 61 -0.40 -0.36 -0.55
C PHE A 61 -0.53 -0.44 0.98
N PHE A 62 -0.77 0.68 1.67
CA PHE A 62 -0.96 0.67 3.12
C PHE A 62 -2.26 -0.03 3.53
N GLY A 63 -3.32 0.11 2.74
CA GLY A 63 -4.60 -0.57 2.94
C GLY A 63 -4.47 -2.09 2.83
N ALA A 64 -3.66 -2.58 1.88
CA ALA A 64 -3.38 -4.00 1.73
C ALA A 64 -2.72 -4.62 2.98
N VAL A 65 -1.81 -3.89 3.64
CA VAL A 65 -1.16 -4.34 4.88
C VAL A 65 -2.18 -4.50 6.02
N LEU A 66 -3.09 -3.55 6.16
CA LEU A 66 -4.15 -3.61 7.18
C LEU A 66 -5.14 -4.76 6.92
N LEU A 67 -5.53 -4.97 5.66
CA LEU A 67 -6.39 -6.08 5.24
C LEU A 67 -5.73 -7.45 5.48
N TYR A 68 -4.42 -7.56 5.23
CA TYR A 68 -3.65 -8.75 5.55
C TYR A 68 -3.71 -9.06 7.06
N ARG A 69 -3.56 -8.05 7.92
CA ARG A 69 -3.63 -8.21 9.39
C ARG A 69 -4.99 -8.72 9.85
N GLU A 70 -6.09 -8.20 9.31
CA GLU A 70 -7.42 -8.66 9.68
C GLU A 70 -7.74 -10.08 9.19
N SER A 71 -6.78 -10.77 8.53
CA SER A 71 -6.98 -12.09 7.92
C SER A 71 -8.20 -12.13 7.00
N ARG A 72 -8.58 -10.97 6.45
CA ARG A 72 -9.64 -10.81 5.45
C ARG A 72 -9.14 -11.18 4.05
N HIS A 73 -8.11 -12.02 3.95
CA HIS A 73 -7.90 -12.81 2.75
C HIS A 73 -9.05 -13.82 2.66
N ILE A 74 -10.19 -13.34 2.20
CA ILE A 74 -11.51 -13.99 2.16
C ILE A 74 -11.45 -15.43 1.62
N ASN A 75 -10.45 -15.76 0.79
CA ASN A 75 -10.33 -17.08 0.17
C ASN A 75 -9.59 -18.15 0.98
N MET A 76 -8.65 -17.78 1.87
CA MET A 76 -7.89 -18.80 2.62
C MET A 76 -8.69 -19.31 3.82
N SER A 77 -9.50 -18.46 4.45
CA SER A 77 -10.25 -18.78 5.66
C SER A 77 -11.23 -19.93 5.45
N LEU A 78 -11.99 -19.93 4.36
CA LEU A 78 -13.00 -20.96 4.06
C LEU A 78 -12.38 -22.36 3.84
N LEU A 79 -11.27 -22.42 3.12
CA LEU A 79 -10.58 -23.67 2.80
C LEU A 79 -9.89 -24.27 4.04
N VAL A 80 -9.34 -23.40 4.89
CA VAL A 80 -8.67 -23.77 6.14
C VAL A 80 -9.66 -24.10 7.26
N GLU A 81 -10.86 -23.51 7.26
CA GLU A 81 -11.94 -23.81 8.22
C GLU A 81 -12.67 -25.13 7.91
N SER A 82 -12.67 -25.57 6.64
CA SER A 82 -13.26 -26.86 6.25
C SER A 82 -12.45 -28.08 6.72
N ILE A 83 -11.21 -27.91 7.20
CA ILE A 83 -10.34 -29.00 7.66
C ILE A 83 -10.59 -29.29 9.14
N LYS A 84 -11.18 -30.47 9.43
CA LYS A 84 -11.48 -30.90 10.82
C LYS A 84 -10.24 -31.24 11.66
N ASN A 85 -9.11 -31.59 11.03
CA ASN A 85 -7.87 -31.95 11.72
C ASN A 85 -7.03 -30.70 12.04
N LYS A 86 -6.86 -30.40 13.34
CA LYS A 86 -6.09 -29.25 13.84
C LYS A 86 -4.61 -29.27 13.42
N PHE A 87 -3.99 -30.44 13.34
CA PHE A 87 -2.58 -30.57 12.95
C PHE A 87 -2.40 -30.26 11.45
N ALA A 88 -3.25 -30.82 10.60
CA ALA A 88 -3.23 -30.55 9.16
C ALA A 88 -3.48 -29.06 8.85
N LYS A 89 -4.41 -28.43 9.58
CA LYS A 89 -4.67 -26.99 9.50
C LYS A 89 -3.43 -26.15 9.83
N GLN A 90 -2.71 -26.50 10.89
CA GLN A 90 -1.52 -25.76 11.31
C GLN A 90 -0.36 -25.93 10.31
N VAL A 91 -0.14 -27.14 9.79
CA VAL A 91 0.87 -27.40 8.76
C VAL A 91 0.57 -26.61 7.48
N LEU A 92 -0.67 -26.65 6.98
CA LEU A 92 -1.07 -25.90 5.79
C LEU A 92 -0.89 -24.39 5.98
N THR A 93 -1.22 -23.88 7.16
CA THR A 93 -1.04 -22.46 7.50
C THR A 93 0.45 -22.09 7.46
N VAL A 94 1.33 -22.91 8.03
CA VAL A 94 2.78 -22.66 8.02
C VAL A 94 3.33 -22.69 6.59
N ILE A 95 2.91 -23.65 5.77
CA ILE A 95 3.32 -23.74 4.35
C ILE A 95 2.86 -22.49 3.59
N ALA A 96 1.63 -22.05 3.81
CA ALA A 96 1.10 -20.83 3.18
C ALA A 96 1.93 -19.60 3.55
N HIS A 97 2.26 -19.42 4.84
CA HIS A 97 3.12 -18.31 5.28
C HIS A 97 4.53 -18.40 4.69
N LEU A 98 5.09 -19.61 4.59
CA LEU A 98 6.40 -19.82 3.96
C LEU A 98 6.38 -19.45 2.47
N PHE A 99 5.32 -19.83 1.76
CA PHE A 99 5.14 -19.49 0.35
C PHE A 99 4.93 -17.98 0.16
N SER A 100 4.12 -17.34 1.00
CA SER A 100 3.96 -15.88 1.01
C SER A 100 5.29 -15.18 1.28
N PHE A 101 6.08 -15.67 2.25
CA PHE A 101 7.40 -15.13 2.55
C PHE A 101 8.35 -15.27 1.36
N PHE A 102 8.40 -16.44 0.73
CA PHE A 102 9.19 -16.67 -0.48
C PHE A 102 8.78 -15.71 -1.61
N PHE A 103 7.49 -15.56 -1.86
CA PHE A 103 6.96 -14.64 -2.86
C PHE A 103 7.40 -13.19 -2.57
N LEU A 104 7.31 -12.74 -1.31
CA LEU A 104 7.77 -11.41 -0.91
C LEU A 104 9.27 -11.21 -1.15
N VAL A 105 10.11 -12.21 -0.86
CA VAL A 105 11.56 -12.15 -1.13
C VAL A 105 11.84 -11.99 -2.62
N VAL A 106 11.15 -12.77 -3.47
CA VAL A 106 11.28 -12.66 -4.93
C VAL A 106 10.86 -11.27 -5.41
N MET A 107 9.72 -10.76 -4.93
CA MET A 107 9.24 -9.41 -5.26
C MET A 107 10.27 -8.34 -4.90
N VAL A 108 10.87 -8.40 -3.70
CA VAL A 108 11.90 -7.44 -3.28
C VAL A 108 13.15 -7.57 -4.16
N TRP A 109 13.57 -8.78 -4.49
CA TRP A 109 14.76 -9.02 -5.31
C TRP A 109 14.67 -8.36 -6.70
N TYR A 110 13.50 -8.42 -7.34
CA TYR A 110 13.27 -7.78 -8.64
C TYR A 110 12.95 -6.29 -8.52
N SER A 111 12.20 -5.88 -7.49
CA SER A 111 11.76 -4.49 -7.35
C SER A 111 12.88 -3.56 -6.88
N TYR A 112 13.80 -4.04 -6.04
CA TYR A 112 14.90 -3.23 -5.50
C TYR A 112 15.84 -2.64 -6.57
N PRO A 113 16.41 -3.42 -7.51
CA PRO A 113 17.28 -2.87 -8.55
C PRO A 113 16.51 -1.93 -9.49
N MET A 114 15.23 -2.22 -9.75
CA MET A 114 14.38 -1.34 -10.55
C MET A 114 14.13 0.00 -9.85
N ALA A 115 13.85 -0.01 -8.54
CA ALA A 115 13.70 1.21 -7.75
C ALA A 115 14.98 2.05 -7.74
N MET A 116 16.14 1.40 -7.58
CA MET A 116 17.44 2.09 -7.64
C MET A 116 17.75 2.68 -9.02
N GLN A 117 17.33 2.02 -10.11
CA GLN A 117 17.44 2.58 -11.46
C GLN A 117 16.55 3.82 -11.62
N ILE A 118 15.31 3.77 -11.15
CA ILE A 118 14.36 4.89 -11.22
C ILE A 118 14.88 6.11 -10.45
N LEU A 119 15.56 5.92 -9.32
CA LEU A 119 16.22 7.00 -8.57
C LEU A 119 17.41 7.63 -9.31
N GLY A 120 18.10 6.84 -10.14
CA GLY A 120 19.18 7.32 -10.99
C GLY A 120 18.68 8.15 -12.18
N PHE A 121 17.42 7.97 -12.58
CA PHE A 121 16.77 8.82 -13.57
C PHE A 121 16.27 10.10 -12.88
N GLU A 122 16.78 11.28 -13.30
CA GLU A 122 16.18 12.57 -12.95
C GLU A 122 14.85 12.82 -13.68
N SER A 123 14.04 11.77 -13.87
CA SER A 123 12.73 11.88 -14.50
C SER A 123 11.83 12.73 -13.61
N ILE A 124 11.35 13.81 -14.20
CA ILE A 124 10.42 14.74 -13.58
C ILE A 124 9.00 14.36 -14.01
N SER A 125 8.02 14.51 -13.13
CA SER A 125 6.62 14.30 -13.51
C SER A 125 6.27 15.24 -14.69
N PRO A 126 5.65 14.74 -15.77
CA PRO A 126 5.30 15.56 -16.94
C PRO A 126 4.38 16.73 -16.59
N SER A 127 3.59 16.59 -15.51
CA SER A 127 2.65 17.62 -15.05
C SER A 127 3.13 18.38 -13.82
N MET A 128 4.14 17.87 -13.09
CA MET A 128 4.77 18.48 -11.92
C MET A 128 6.29 18.56 -12.10
N GLU A 129 6.75 19.60 -12.80
CA GLU A 129 8.17 19.87 -13.05
C GLU A 129 9.03 20.08 -11.78
N TRP A 130 8.40 20.24 -10.61
CA TRP A 130 9.10 20.39 -9.32
C TRP A 130 9.22 19.07 -8.55
N LEU A 131 8.55 18.01 -8.99
CA LEU A 131 8.52 16.71 -8.32
C LEU A 131 9.33 15.68 -9.11
N LYS A 132 10.50 15.28 -8.57
CA LYS A 132 11.27 14.16 -9.13
C LYS A 132 10.52 12.85 -8.85
N LEU A 133 10.20 12.11 -9.90
CA LEU A 133 9.45 10.84 -9.86
C LEU A 133 10.13 9.80 -8.95
N GLY A 134 11.47 9.83 -8.87
CA GLY A 134 12.25 8.91 -8.04
C GLY A 134 11.83 8.87 -6.57
N TYR A 135 11.40 9.98 -5.98
CA TYR A 135 10.98 10.02 -4.57
C TYR A 135 9.57 9.46 -4.32
N VAL A 136 8.73 9.40 -5.36
CA VAL A 136 7.33 8.97 -5.24
C VAL A 136 7.20 7.46 -5.41
N PHE A 137 8.07 6.85 -6.20
CA PHE A 137 8.04 5.42 -6.53
C PHE A 137 8.96 4.55 -5.66
N MET A 138 9.49 5.11 -4.56
CA MET A 138 10.32 4.40 -3.57
C MET A 138 9.49 4.00 -2.35
#